data_AF-A0A8E0KM68-F1
#
_entry.id   AF-A0A8E0KM68-F1
#
_cell.length_a   1.000
_cell.length_b   1.000
_cell.length_c   1.000
_cell.angle_alpha   90.00
_cell.angle_beta   90.00
_cell.angle_gamma   90.00
#
_symmetry.space_group_name_H-M   'P 1'
#
loop_
_entity.id
_entity.type
_entity.pdbx_description
1 polymer ?
#
loop_
_entity_poly.entity_id
_entity_poly.type
_entity_poly.pdbx_seq_one_letter_code
_entity_poly.pdbx_strand_id
1 'polypeptide(L)'
;MTPSATAIPTITWDDLEAVYDDLAITREEKETVAHLLTATRLLSPHLTPLDLTREIICIAFVLTRESDRLPSRPIQRLSGLRPSG
;
A
#
# COMPACT_ATOMS: atom_id res chain seq x y z
N MET A 1 22.08 28.36 -18.97
CA MET A 1 21.20 28.00 -17.83
C MET A 1 21.09 26.49 -17.81
N THR A 2 21.90 25.82 -16.99
CA THR A 2 21.76 24.38 -16.76
C THR A 2 20.54 24.15 -15.88
N PRO A 3 19.67 23.16 -16.19
CA PRO A 3 18.55 22.84 -15.32
C PRO A 3 19.13 22.37 -13.99
N SER A 4 18.79 23.07 -12.90
CA SER A 4 19.09 22.61 -11.55
C SER A 4 18.46 21.23 -11.40
N ALA A 5 19.27 20.18 -11.40
CA ALA A 5 18.82 18.85 -11.08
C ALA A 5 18.21 18.92 -9.67
N THR A 6 16.89 18.85 -9.58
CA THR A 6 16.18 18.80 -8.31
C THR A 6 16.72 17.60 -7.56
N ALA A 7 17.57 17.84 -6.57
CA ALA A 7 18.12 16.78 -5.75
C ALA A 7 16.94 16.03 -5.14
N ILE A 8 16.91 14.71 -5.31
CA ILE A 8 15.92 13.89 -4.64
C ILE A 8 16.16 14.08 -3.14
N PRO A 9 15.14 14.51 -2.38
CA PRO A 9 15.31 14.73 -0.95
C PRO A 9 15.77 13.42 -0.31
N THR A 10 16.77 13.52 0.56
CA THR A 10 17.26 12.38 1.33
C THR A 10 16.19 12.07 2.37
N ILE A 11 15.51 10.93 2.21
CA ILE A 11 14.54 10.42 3.17
C ILE A 11 15.27 9.58 4.21
N THR A 12 14.98 9.83 5.48
CA THR A 12 15.43 9.01 6.60
C THR A 12 14.40 7.92 6.93
N TRP A 13 14.79 6.94 7.75
CA TRP A 13 13.85 5.95 8.27
C TRP A 13 12.76 6.60 9.12
N ASP A 14 13.10 7.63 9.90
CA ASP A 14 12.15 8.33 10.75
C ASP A 14 11.10 9.09 9.91
N ASP A 15 11.50 9.62 8.75
CA ASP A 15 10.57 10.23 7.79
C ASP A 15 9.61 9.19 7.20
N LEU A 16 10.11 7.98 6.87
CA LEU A 16 9.27 6.88 6.39
C LEU A 16 8.28 6.45 7.48
N GLU A 17 8.75 6.25 8.70
CA GLU A 17 7.90 5.89 9.85
C GLU A 17 6.78 6.90 10.06
N ALA A 18 7.07 8.20 9.99
CA ALA A 18 6.05 9.25 10.07
C ALA A 18 5.02 9.17 8.92
N VAL A 19 5.47 8.98 7.68
CA VAL A 19 4.57 8.84 6.52
C VAL A 19 3.62 7.65 6.70
N TYR A 20 4.12 6.51 7.18
CA TYR A 20 3.27 5.35 7.40
C TYR A 20 2.36 5.47 8.62
N ASP A 21 2.77 6.16 9.69
CA ASP A 21 1.91 6.41 10.84
C ASP A 21 0.71 7.30 10.48
N ASP A 22 0.91 8.24 9.55
CA ASP A 22 -0.15 9.08 8.97
C ASP A 22 -1.09 8.28 8.04
N LEU A 23 -0.55 7.32 7.29
CA LEU A 23 -1.33 6.48 6.37
C LEU A 23 -2.13 5.38 7.07
N ALA A 24 -1.65 4.86 8.19
CA ALA A 24 -2.30 3.81 8.95
C ALA A 24 -3.41 4.36 9.86
N ILE A 25 -4.66 3.97 9.62
CA ILE A 25 -5.82 4.54 10.32
C ILE A 25 -6.12 3.76 11.60
N THR A 26 -6.03 2.44 11.53
CA THR A 26 -6.37 1.55 12.64
C THR A 26 -5.13 1.15 13.43
N ARG A 27 -5.33 0.79 14.71
CA ARG A 27 -4.24 0.32 15.56
C ARG A 27 -3.52 -0.91 14.97
N GLU A 28 -4.28 -1.82 14.38
CA GLU A 28 -3.75 -3.03 13.73
C GLU A 28 -2.87 -2.69 12.51
N GLU A 29 -3.28 -1.72 11.69
CA GLU A 29 -2.46 -1.22 10.58
C GLU A 29 -1.16 -0.60 11.09
N LYS A 30 -1.23 0.26 12.12
CA LYS A 30 -0.05 0.89 12.73
C LYS A 30 0.93 -0.16 13.26
N GLU A 31 0.43 -1.16 13.98
CA GLU A 31 1.24 -2.27 14.48
C GLU A 31 1.85 -3.06 13.32
N THR A 32 1.08 -3.36 12.28
CA THR A 32 1.54 -4.13 11.11
C THR A 32 2.65 -3.39 10.37
N VAL A 33 2.47 -2.09 10.08
CA VAL A 33 3.46 -1.30 9.39
C VAL A 33 4.73 -1.13 10.22
N ALA A 34 4.62 -0.88 11.52
CA ALA A 34 5.77 -0.79 12.41
C ALA A 34 6.62 -2.08 12.36
N HIS A 35 5.99 -3.25 12.37
CA HIS A 35 6.69 -4.53 12.23
C HIS A 35 7.36 -4.68 10.86
N LEU A 36 6.67 -4.34 9.77
CA LEU A 36 7.20 -4.46 8.42
C LEU A 36 8.37 -3.49 8.19
N LEU A 37 8.25 -2.23 8.60
CA LEU A 37 9.35 -1.25 8.51
C LEU A 37 10.56 -1.69 9.31
N THR A 38 10.35 -2.22 10.53
CA THR A 38 11.45 -2.76 11.33
C THR A 38 12.16 -3.90 10.60
N ALA A 39 11.41 -4.84 10.03
CA ALA A 39 11.98 -5.95 9.27
C ALA A 39 12.73 -5.46 8.01
N THR A 40 12.14 -4.54 7.24
CA THR A 40 12.77 -3.97 6.04
C THR A 40 14.04 -3.19 6.39
N ARG A 41 14.05 -2.45 7.52
CA ARG A 41 15.24 -1.74 8.02
C ARG A 41 16.36 -2.68 8.43
N LEU A 42 16.02 -3.82 9.05
CA LEU A 42 17.01 -4.86 9.38
C LEU A 42 17.59 -5.53 8.13
N LEU A 43 16.78 -5.71 7.09
CA LEU A 43 17.20 -6.36 5.84
C LEU A 43 17.88 -5.39 4.86
N SER A 44 17.70 -4.07 5.02
CA SER A 44 18.18 -3.06 4.07
C SER A 44 19.67 -3.17 3.70
N PRO A 45 20.61 -3.56 4.58
CA PRO A 45 22.02 -3.73 4.19
C PRO A 45 22.25 -4.86 3.16
N HIS A 46 21.29 -5.76 3.00
CA HIS A 46 21.35 -6.92 2.11
C HIS A 46 20.52 -6.74 0.84
N LEU A 47 19.80 -5.62 0.70
CA LEU A 47 18.91 -5.36 -0.44
C LEU A 47 19.57 -4.42 -1.44
N THR A 48 19.27 -4.62 -2.72
CA THR A 48 19.59 -3.60 -3.73
C THR A 48 18.69 -2.38 -3.52
N PRO A 49 19.06 -1.18 -3.99
CA PRO A 49 18.20 -0.01 -3.90
C PRO A 49 16.81 -0.21 -4.52
N LEU A 50 16.74 -1.00 -5.60
CA LEU A 50 15.47 -1.34 -6.25
C LEU A 50 14.61 -2.25 -5.37
N ASP A 51 15.20 -3.27 -4.77
CA ASP A 51 14.48 -4.19 -3.88
C ASP A 51 14.00 -3.46 -2.62
N LEU A 52 14.86 -2.64 -2.01
CA LEU A 52 14.48 -1.84 -0.85
C LEU A 52 13.30 -0.91 -1.16
N THR A 53 13.35 -0.23 -2.32
CA THR A 53 12.24 0.63 -2.77
C THR A 53 10.97 -0.17 -2.99
N ARG A 54 11.08 -1.37 -3.57
CA ARG A 54 9.95 -2.28 -3.77
C ARG A 54 9.33 -2.69 -2.45
N GLU A 55 10.14 -3.08 -1.46
CA GLU A 55 9.64 -3.47 -0.14
C GLU A 55 8.90 -2.32 0.54
N ILE A 56 9.45 -1.10 0.50
CA ILE A 56 8.78 0.11 1.01
C ILE A 56 7.41 0.27 0.33
N ILE A 57 7.35 0.25 -1.00
CA ILE A 57 6.08 0.35 -1.74
C ILE A 57 5.11 -0.78 -1.35
N CYS A 58 5.59 -2.02 -1.17
CA CYS A 58 4.79 -3.16 -0.75
C CYS A 58 4.14 -2.97 0.63
N ILE A 59 4.82 -2.31 1.57
CA ILE A 59 4.23 -1.96 2.89
C ILE A 59 3.01 -1.06 2.71
N ALA A 60 3.04 -0.10 1.78
CA ALA A 60 1.91 0.79 1.53
C ALA A 60 0.67 0.05 1.00
N PHE A 61 0.86 -1.03 0.23
CA PHE A 61 -0.25 -1.86 -0.25
C PHE A 61 -0.95 -2.66 0.84
N VAL A 62 -0.30 -2.92 1.98
CA VAL A 62 -0.96 -3.55 3.14
C VAL A 62 -2.01 -2.62 3.75
N LEU A 63 -1.86 -1.30 3.58
CA LEU A 63 -2.79 -0.29 4.08
C LEU A 63 -4.00 -0.04 3.16
N THR A 64 -3.97 -0.49 1.90
CA THR A 64 -5.08 -0.27 0.96
C THR A 64 -6.24 -1.23 1.26
N ARG A 65 -7.10 -0.88 2.21
CA ARG A 65 -8.28 -1.69 2.61
C ARG A 65 -9.45 -1.71 1.59
N GLU A 66 -9.41 -0.94 0.49
CA GLU A 66 -10.63 -0.66 -0.30
C GLU A 66 -10.48 -0.74 -1.85
N SER A 67 -9.43 -1.34 -2.42
CA SER A 67 -9.35 -1.47 -3.90
C SER A 67 -10.10 -2.66 -4.51
N ASP A 68 -10.60 -3.61 -3.70
CA ASP A 68 -11.08 -4.91 -4.22
C ASP A 68 -12.52 -5.31 -3.87
N ARG A 69 -13.32 -4.40 -3.28
CA ARG A 69 -14.77 -4.54 -3.39
C ARG A 69 -15.19 -4.09 -4.78
N LEU A 70 -15.04 -4.99 -5.77
CA LEU A 70 -15.85 -4.98 -6.98
C LEU A 70 -17.27 -4.56 -6.59
N PRO A 71 -17.93 -3.61 -7.29
CA PRO A 71 -19.32 -3.30 -7.01
C PRO A 71 -20.05 -4.63 -7.07
N SER A 72 -20.60 -5.06 -5.93
CA SER A 72 -21.30 -6.33 -5.82
C SER A 72 -22.39 -6.28 -6.89
N ARG A 73 -22.17 -6.96 -8.03
CA ARG A 73 -23.16 -7.00 -9.11
C ARG A 73 -24.44 -7.48 -8.44
N PRO A 74 -25.53 -6.69 -8.43
CA PRO A 74 -26.78 -7.22 -7.92
C PRO A 74 -27.07 -8.44 -8.78
N ILE A 75 -27.18 -9.61 -8.15
CA ILE A 75 -27.68 -10.81 -8.79
C ILE A 75 -29.06 -10.42 -9.32
N GLN A 76 -29.15 -10.10 -10.61
CA GLN A 76 -30.43 -10.05 -11.29
C GLN A 76 -30.95 -11.49 -11.23
N ARG A 77 -31.73 -11.81 -10.19
CA ARG A 77 -32.59 -12.99 -10.22
C ARG A 77 -33.39 -12.84 -11.51
N LEU A 78 -33.17 -13.73 -12.46
CA LEU A 78 -34.05 -13.94 -13.60
C LEU A 78 -35.39 -14.46 -13.04
N SER A 79 -36.16 -13.54 -12.46
CA SER A 79 -37.55 -13.73 -12.06
C SER A 79 -38.40 -13.39 -13.28
N GLY A 80 -38.39 -14.23 -14.30
CA GLY A 80 -39.12 -13.92 -15.51
C GLY A 80 -38.97 -14.95 -16.61
N LEU A 81 -39.50 -16.14 -16.41
CA LEU A 81 -39.98 -17.00 -17.51
C LEU A 81 -41.18 -17.82 -17.01
N ARG A 82 -42.34 -17.16 -17.00
CA ARG A 82 -43.65 -17.74 -17.32
C ARG A 82 -44.23 -16.77 -18.37
N PRO A 83 -45.10 -17.14 -19.32
CA PRO A 83 -45.68 -18.46 -19.65
C PRO A 83 -45.61 -18.77 -21.18
N SER A 84 -45.96 -20.01 -21.56
CA SER A 84 -46.65 -20.36 -22.82
C SER A 84 -47.36 -21.67 -22.51
N GLY A 85 -48.69 -21.76 -22.53
CA GLY A 85 -49.46 -21.77 -23.77
C GLY A 85 -49.71 -23.23 -24.11
#